data_AF-A0A937WPG0-F1
#
_entry.id   AF-A0A937WPG0-F1
#
_cell.length_a   1.000
_cell.length_b   1.000
_cell.length_c   1.000
_cell.angle_alpha   90.00
_cell.angle_beta   90.00
_cell.angle_gamma   90.00
#
_symmetry.space_group_name_H-M   'P 1'
#
loop_
_entity.id
_entity.type
_entity.pdbx_description
1 polymer ?
#
loop_
_entity_poly.entity_id
_entity_poly.type
_entity_poly.pdbx_seq_one_letter_code
_entity_poly.pdbx_strand_id
1 'polypeptide(L)'
;MNSESTEKKNKLTPALWALKKKIEGLGHPKFPFLSKKYSPNSRVPCVDFTPFIIECLQNNDVESINILMSSIIEANPGLGMGVDWIYKRVSNVVNTPFYEYAKFNQLRGYQELQAMWIIAEKDGGSREFWLTTKFPLFFSQALCCHNIKWEQKMDALLRKASAFIKEMSKEIPYWKDYPLPDDSFFNLQNLNNSNCLSRIASLSIGARLHLFNAISLNAGSLPNLTNFSIRSFGLNSDETTREILESQLLISSSNNLEVVERTLTKDELIFECNKAKVEYKKSWKKSRLLHLLKVKSQASIDVLVELRKIVKINPEFRDDLLRIYEYANALENPFKVLCFI
;
A
#
# COMPACT_ATOMS: atom_id res chain seq x y z
N MET A 1 -6.50 -49.73 3.16
CA MET A 1 -5.69 -48.84 2.30
C MET A 1 -6.50 -47.58 2.06
N ASN A 2 -6.10 -46.47 2.71
CA ASN A 2 -6.32 -45.07 2.33
C ASN A 2 -6.02 -44.16 3.55
N SER A 3 -4.83 -44.34 4.14
CA SER A 3 -4.29 -43.47 5.19
C SER A 3 -3.15 -42.58 4.67
N GLU A 4 -2.93 -42.49 3.36
CA GLU A 4 -1.80 -41.75 2.76
C GLU A 4 -2.16 -40.35 2.24
N SER A 5 -3.41 -39.89 2.35
CA SER A 5 -3.83 -38.60 1.77
C SER A 5 -3.78 -37.39 2.72
N THR A 6 -3.46 -37.57 4.00
CA THR A 6 -3.46 -36.48 5.00
C THR A 6 -2.08 -36.01 5.47
N GLU A 7 -0.98 -36.67 5.08
CA GLU A 7 0.37 -36.34 5.57
C GLU A 7 1.20 -35.41 4.66
N LYS A 8 0.69 -35.03 3.48
CA LYS A 8 1.42 -34.13 2.55
C LYS A 8 1.14 -32.64 2.72
N LYS A 9 0.17 -32.24 3.55
CA LYS A 9 -0.10 -30.83 3.86
C LYS A 9 0.66 -30.45 5.13
N ASN A 10 1.81 -29.76 5.01
CA ASN A 10 2.44 -28.89 6.04
C ASN A 10 3.98 -28.81 6.02
N LYS A 11 4.67 -29.20 4.93
CA LYS A 11 6.10 -28.87 4.82
C LYS A 11 6.25 -27.54 4.09
N LEU A 12 6.69 -26.51 4.81
CA LEU A 12 7.12 -25.25 4.20
C LEU A 12 8.19 -25.57 3.15
N THR A 13 8.09 -24.93 1.99
CA THR A 13 9.18 -24.96 1.00
C THR A 13 10.45 -24.32 1.58
N PRO A 14 11.64 -24.59 1.03
CA PRO A 14 12.87 -23.92 1.46
C PRO A 14 12.77 -22.40 1.39
N ALA A 15 12.17 -21.85 0.33
CA ALA A 15 11.96 -20.42 0.15
C ALA A 15 11.05 -19.84 1.26
N LEU A 16 9.93 -20.50 1.53
CA LEU A 16 8.99 -20.03 2.56
C LEU A 16 9.56 -20.18 3.98
N TRP A 17 10.41 -21.19 4.22
CA TRP A 17 11.14 -21.32 5.49
C TRP A 17 12.14 -20.18 5.68
N ALA A 18 12.89 -19.81 4.63
CA ALA A 18 13.78 -18.66 4.65
C ALA A 18 13.02 -17.35 4.90
N LEU A 19 11.87 -17.15 4.25
CA LEU A 19 11.00 -16.00 4.51
C LEU A 19 10.54 -15.97 5.97
N LYS A 20 10.04 -17.09 6.50
CA LYS A 20 9.56 -17.18 7.88
C LYS A 20 10.66 -16.82 8.89
N LYS A 21 11.89 -17.23 8.64
CA LYS A 21 13.05 -16.85 9.47
C LYS A 21 13.37 -15.36 9.36
N LYS A 22 13.29 -14.78 8.16
CA LYS A 22 13.54 -13.33 7.92
C LYS A 22 12.55 -12.43 8.67
N ILE A 23 11.30 -12.88 8.83
CA ILE A 23 10.22 -12.10 9.49
C ILE A 23 10.02 -12.45 10.97
N GLU A 24 10.95 -13.21 11.56
CA GLU A 24 10.87 -13.64 12.95
C GLU A 24 10.72 -12.44 13.90
N GLY A 25 9.77 -12.53 14.85
CA GLY A 25 9.46 -11.47 15.80
C GLY A 25 8.54 -10.35 15.26
N LEU A 26 8.31 -10.27 13.95
CA LEU A 26 7.39 -9.30 13.34
C LEU A 26 5.93 -9.80 13.37
N GLY A 27 5.75 -11.10 13.15
CA GLY A 27 4.45 -11.75 13.04
C GLY A 27 3.75 -12.11 14.35
N HIS A 28 2.49 -12.54 14.23
CA HIS A 28 1.67 -13.05 15.33
C HIS A 28 2.17 -14.43 15.80
N PRO A 29 2.20 -14.74 17.11
CA PRO A 29 2.79 -15.99 17.63
C PRO A 29 2.19 -17.27 17.03
N LYS A 30 0.87 -17.28 16.78
CA LYS A 30 0.18 -18.42 16.15
C LYS A 30 0.12 -18.35 14.61
N PHE A 31 0.28 -17.16 14.03
CA PHE A 31 0.12 -16.93 12.60
C PHE A 31 1.29 -16.06 12.12
N PRO A 32 2.47 -16.66 11.88
CA PRO A 32 3.73 -15.92 11.73
C PRO A 32 3.78 -14.94 10.55
N PHE A 33 2.93 -15.12 9.54
CA PHE A 33 2.83 -14.23 8.39
C PHE A 33 1.84 -13.07 8.59
N LEU A 34 1.10 -13.06 9.71
CA LEU A 34 0.13 -12.03 10.04
C LEU A 34 0.67 -11.06 11.08
N SER A 35 0.26 -9.80 11.02
CA SER A 35 0.68 -8.76 11.96
C SER A 35 0.19 -9.05 13.37
N LYS A 36 1.08 -8.94 14.36
CA LYS A 36 0.72 -9.03 15.79
C LYS A 36 -0.11 -7.85 16.31
N LYS A 37 -0.24 -6.76 15.53
CA LYS A 37 -1.00 -5.55 15.92
C LYS A 37 -2.50 -5.64 15.59
N TYR A 38 -2.91 -6.61 14.79
CA TYR A 38 -4.29 -6.76 14.34
C TYR A 38 -4.82 -8.14 14.71
N SER A 39 -6.15 -8.26 14.74
CA SER A 39 -6.79 -9.57 14.84
C SER A 39 -6.35 -10.42 13.64
N PRO A 40 -5.93 -11.69 13.85
CA PRO A 40 -5.63 -12.61 12.76
C PRO A 40 -6.76 -12.72 11.73
N ASN A 41 -8.02 -12.54 12.15
CA ASN A 41 -9.18 -12.58 11.26
C ASN A 41 -9.20 -11.47 10.21
N SER A 42 -8.45 -10.37 10.44
CA SER A 42 -8.29 -9.26 9.49
C SER A 42 -7.32 -9.58 8.35
N ARG A 43 -6.61 -10.73 8.41
CA ARG A 43 -5.67 -11.19 7.37
C ARG A 43 -4.66 -10.10 6.97
N VAL A 44 -4.20 -9.31 7.94
CA VAL A 44 -3.21 -8.24 7.69
C VAL A 44 -1.82 -8.87 7.72
N PRO A 45 -1.07 -8.88 6.60
CA PRO A 45 0.28 -9.41 6.58
C PRO A 45 1.20 -8.66 7.55
N CYS A 46 2.23 -9.31 8.08
CA CYS A 46 3.18 -8.67 9.00
C CYS A 46 4.21 -7.78 8.29
N VAL A 47 4.49 -8.05 7.02
CA VAL A 47 5.41 -7.30 6.14
C VAL A 47 4.89 -7.33 4.70
N ASP A 48 5.47 -6.51 3.82
CA ASP A 48 5.18 -6.51 2.38
C ASP A 48 5.76 -7.79 1.78
N PHE A 49 4.87 -8.71 1.39
CA PHE A 49 5.25 -9.98 0.77
C PHE A 49 5.37 -9.93 -0.75
N THR A 50 5.09 -8.79 -1.39
CA THR A 50 5.21 -8.69 -2.85
C THR A 50 6.63 -8.99 -3.36
N PRO A 51 7.74 -8.61 -2.69
CA PRO A 51 9.08 -8.98 -3.17
C PRO A 51 9.30 -10.50 -3.18
N PHE A 52 8.80 -11.21 -2.17
CA PHE A 52 8.87 -12.68 -2.12
C PHE A 52 8.04 -13.31 -3.24
N ILE A 53 6.83 -12.80 -3.46
CA ILE A 53 5.96 -13.31 -4.55
C ILE A 53 6.63 -13.08 -5.91
N ILE A 54 7.23 -11.92 -6.15
CA ILE A 54 7.97 -11.63 -7.38
C ILE A 54 9.12 -12.63 -7.58
N GLU A 55 9.91 -12.90 -6.54
CA GLU A 55 11.00 -13.88 -6.60
C GLU A 55 10.47 -15.30 -6.92
N CYS A 56 9.37 -15.72 -6.29
CA CYS A 56 8.72 -16.99 -6.59
C CYS A 56 8.20 -17.05 -8.04
N LEU A 57 7.59 -15.96 -8.56
CA LEU A 57 7.13 -15.89 -9.95
C LEU A 57 8.30 -16.03 -10.93
N GLN A 58 9.43 -15.38 -10.65
CA GLN A 58 10.65 -15.49 -11.47
C GLN A 58 11.22 -16.91 -11.49
N ASN A 59 11.10 -17.63 -10.38
CA ASN A 59 11.59 -19.00 -10.23
C ASN A 59 10.53 -20.07 -10.57
N ASN A 60 9.35 -19.68 -11.06
CA ASN A 60 8.18 -20.55 -11.27
C ASN A 60 7.77 -21.36 -10.01
N ASP A 61 8.04 -20.84 -8.81
CA ASP A 61 7.72 -21.45 -7.52
C ASP A 61 6.33 -21.01 -7.04
N VAL A 62 5.30 -21.41 -7.79
CA VAL A 62 3.90 -21.11 -7.47
C VAL A 62 3.46 -21.78 -6.17
N GLU A 63 4.08 -22.92 -5.81
CA GLU A 63 3.74 -23.64 -4.59
C GLU A 63 4.08 -22.83 -3.32
N SER A 64 5.24 -22.18 -3.28
CA SER A 64 5.58 -21.26 -2.19
C SER A 64 4.57 -20.12 -2.04
N ILE A 65 4.07 -19.58 -3.16
CA ILE A 65 3.04 -18.54 -3.16
C ILE A 65 1.74 -19.09 -2.58
N ASN A 66 1.31 -20.28 -3.03
CA ASN A 66 0.08 -20.91 -2.54
C ASN A 66 0.13 -21.18 -1.03
N ILE A 67 1.24 -21.72 -0.52
CA ILE A 67 1.39 -22.00 0.90
C ILE A 67 1.41 -20.69 1.70
N LEU A 68 2.13 -19.66 1.24
CA LEU A 68 2.12 -18.33 1.88
C LEU A 68 0.69 -17.77 1.96
N MET A 69 -0.02 -17.72 0.83
CA MET A 69 -1.35 -17.13 0.77
C MET A 69 -2.37 -17.92 1.61
N SER A 70 -2.22 -19.25 1.67
CA SER A 70 -3.02 -20.11 2.55
C SER A 70 -2.76 -19.81 4.01
N SER A 71 -1.51 -19.60 4.41
CA SER A 71 -1.17 -19.20 5.78
C SER A 71 -1.68 -17.80 6.14
N ILE A 72 -1.80 -16.88 5.17
CA ILE A 72 -2.37 -15.55 5.40
C ILE A 72 -3.88 -15.62 5.69
N ILE A 73 -4.60 -16.54 5.03
CA ILE A 73 -6.05 -16.69 5.22
C ILE A 73 -6.43 -17.71 6.30
N GLU A 74 -5.47 -18.51 6.80
CA GLU A 74 -5.72 -19.64 7.71
C GLU A 74 -6.55 -19.26 8.96
N ALA A 75 -6.27 -18.10 9.55
CA ALA A 75 -6.97 -17.64 10.74
C ALA A 75 -8.47 -17.36 10.50
N ASN A 76 -8.83 -17.06 9.25
CA ASN A 76 -10.20 -16.81 8.83
C ASN A 76 -10.31 -17.21 7.36
N PRO A 77 -10.57 -18.47 7.01
CA PRO A 77 -10.62 -18.92 5.62
C PRO A 77 -11.93 -18.51 4.91
N GLY A 78 -12.92 -17.99 5.65
CA GLY A 78 -14.28 -17.72 5.19
C GLY A 78 -15.29 -18.73 5.72
N LEU A 79 -16.57 -18.34 5.76
CA LEU A 79 -17.64 -19.18 6.30
C LEU A 79 -17.81 -20.46 5.45
N GLY A 80 -17.64 -21.62 6.07
CA GLY A 80 -17.81 -22.92 5.42
C GLY A 80 -16.73 -23.28 4.38
N MET A 81 -15.64 -22.50 4.27
CA MET A 81 -14.57 -22.74 3.31
C MET A 81 -13.25 -23.11 4.01
N GLY A 82 -12.52 -24.08 3.47
CA GLY A 82 -11.11 -24.31 3.82
C GLY A 82 -10.18 -23.34 3.09
N VAL A 83 -8.88 -23.36 3.38
CA VAL A 83 -7.91 -22.45 2.72
C VAL A 83 -7.69 -22.74 1.23
N ASP A 84 -8.06 -23.94 0.77
CA ASP A 84 -7.75 -24.45 -0.57
C ASP A 84 -8.33 -23.56 -1.71
N TRP A 85 -9.32 -22.70 -1.47
CA TRP A 85 -9.85 -21.80 -2.50
C TRP A 85 -8.82 -20.80 -3.03
N ILE A 86 -7.83 -20.42 -2.21
CA ILE A 86 -6.83 -19.42 -2.59
C ILE A 86 -5.87 -19.97 -3.67
N TYR A 87 -5.64 -21.28 -3.71
CA TYR A 87 -4.79 -21.92 -4.72
C TYR A 87 -5.32 -21.68 -6.13
N LYS A 88 -6.64 -21.82 -6.31
CA LYS A 88 -7.30 -21.55 -7.60
C LYS A 88 -7.17 -20.07 -7.97
N ARG A 89 -7.31 -19.16 -6.99
CA ARG A 89 -7.17 -17.72 -7.23
C ARG A 89 -5.75 -17.34 -7.63
N VAL A 90 -4.74 -17.83 -6.92
CA VAL A 90 -3.32 -17.64 -7.26
C VAL A 90 -3.04 -18.18 -8.66
N SER A 91 -3.43 -19.42 -8.96
CA SER A 91 -3.26 -20.02 -10.29
C SER A 91 -3.92 -19.19 -11.38
N ASN A 92 -5.15 -18.69 -11.15
CA ASN A 92 -5.81 -17.81 -12.11
C ASN A 92 -4.99 -16.53 -12.38
N VAL A 93 -4.45 -15.88 -11.34
CA VAL A 93 -3.62 -14.67 -11.51
C VAL A 93 -2.32 -14.98 -12.27
N VAL A 94 -1.61 -16.05 -11.90
CA VAL A 94 -0.35 -16.43 -12.54
C VAL A 94 -0.55 -16.69 -14.03
N ASN A 95 -1.66 -17.34 -14.39
CA ASN A 95 -1.99 -17.69 -15.78
C ASN A 95 -2.70 -16.55 -16.54
N THR A 96 -2.99 -15.42 -15.90
CA THR A 96 -3.66 -14.30 -16.56
C THR A 96 -2.68 -13.56 -17.49
N PRO A 97 -2.97 -13.44 -18.80
CA PRO A 97 -2.10 -12.76 -19.75
C PRO A 97 -2.26 -11.23 -19.65
N PHE A 98 -1.76 -10.63 -18.56
CA PHE A 98 -1.91 -9.19 -18.29
C PHE A 98 -1.40 -8.29 -19.43
N TYR A 99 -0.42 -8.74 -20.23
CA TYR A 99 0.12 -8.04 -21.40
C TYR A 99 -0.90 -7.78 -22.52
N GLU A 100 -2.01 -8.52 -22.54
CA GLU A 100 -3.09 -8.28 -23.50
C GLU A 100 -3.98 -7.09 -23.11
N TYR A 101 -3.88 -6.62 -21.86
CA TYR A 101 -4.71 -5.56 -21.28
C TYR A 101 -3.89 -4.31 -20.93
N ALA A 102 -2.68 -4.49 -20.44
CA ALA A 102 -1.79 -3.43 -20.00
C ALA A 102 -0.34 -3.72 -20.42
N LYS A 103 0.24 -2.83 -21.23
CA LYS A 103 1.66 -2.88 -21.60
C LYS A 103 2.48 -2.03 -20.66
N PHE A 104 3.45 -2.66 -20.01
CA PHE A 104 4.48 -2.01 -19.21
C PHE A 104 5.77 -1.91 -20.02
N ASN A 105 6.53 -0.83 -19.82
CA ASN A 105 7.85 -0.66 -20.45
C ASN A 105 8.92 -1.60 -19.87
N GLN A 106 8.68 -2.17 -18.70
CA GLN A 106 9.62 -3.05 -17.99
C GLN A 106 8.90 -4.30 -17.49
N LEU A 107 9.60 -5.44 -17.54
CA LEU A 107 9.09 -6.72 -17.03
C LEU A 107 8.67 -6.62 -15.55
N ARG A 108 9.38 -5.81 -14.77
CA ARG A 108 9.09 -5.54 -13.36
C ARG A 108 7.66 -5.04 -13.13
N GLY A 109 7.09 -4.24 -14.03
CA GLY A 109 5.71 -3.75 -13.92
C GLY A 109 4.69 -4.89 -13.93
N TYR A 110 4.88 -5.91 -14.77
CA TYR A 110 4.03 -7.10 -14.80
C TYR A 110 4.17 -7.92 -13.51
N GLN A 111 5.40 -8.12 -13.04
CA GLN A 111 5.68 -8.89 -11.85
C GLN A 111 5.06 -8.24 -10.60
N GLU A 112 5.18 -6.92 -10.49
CA GLU A 112 4.55 -6.14 -9.41
C GLU A 112 3.02 -6.18 -9.49
N LEU A 113 2.44 -6.04 -10.70
CA LEU A 113 0.99 -6.18 -10.90
C LEU A 113 0.50 -7.56 -10.43
N GLN A 114 1.16 -8.64 -10.86
CA GLN A 114 0.80 -10.01 -10.47
C GLN A 114 0.92 -10.20 -8.95
N ALA A 115 2.02 -9.73 -8.34
CA ALA A 115 2.24 -9.88 -6.91
C ALA A 115 1.20 -9.11 -6.07
N MET A 116 0.87 -7.87 -6.45
CA MET A 116 -0.17 -7.09 -5.80
C MET A 116 -1.54 -7.75 -5.94
N TRP A 117 -1.85 -8.29 -7.12
CA TRP A 117 -3.12 -8.98 -7.36
C TRP A 117 -3.24 -10.24 -6.50
N ILE A 118 -2.18 -11.05 -6.42
CA ILE A 118 -2.11 -12.23 -5.54
C ILE A 118 -2.37 -11.84 -4.09
N ILE A 119 -1.75 -10.77 -3.58
CA ILE A 119 -1.99 -10.32 -2.20
C ILE A 119 -3.45 -9.89 -2.00
N ALA A 120 -4.04 -9.18 -2.97
CA ALA A 120 -5.43 -8.72 -2.89
C ALA A 120 -6.45 -9.88 -2.85
N GLU A 121 -6.14 -11.03 -3.47
CA GLU A 121 -7.01 -12.23 -3.45
C GLU A 121 -7.32 -12.73 -2.04
N LYS A 122 -6.47 -12.42 -1.04
CA LYS A 122 -6.71 -12.83 0.35
C LYS A 122 -8.03 -12.32 0.93
N ASP A 123 -8.59 -11.23 0.40
CA ASP A 123 -9.86 -10.67 0.88
C ASP A 123 -11.06 -11.50 0.42
N GLY A 124 -10.87 -12.35 -0.60
CA GLY A 124 -11.90 -13.22 -1.15
C GLY A 124 -12.99 -12.45 -1.89
N GLY A 125 -14.17 -13.07 -2.02
CA GLY A 125 -15.28 -12.54 -2.81
C GLY A 125 -15.02 -12.56 -4.32
N SER A 126 -15.90 -11.92 -5.07
CA SER A 126 -15.78 -11.75 -6.52
C SER A 126 -15.04 -10.44 -6.84
N ARG A 127 -14.12 -10.47 -7.81
CA ARG A 127 -13.21 -9.35 -8.12
C ARG A 127 -13.96 -8.11 -8.59
N GLU A 128 -15.13 -8.29 -9.19
CA GLU A 128 -16.03 -7.23 -9.63
C GLU A 128 -16.37 -6.26 -8.49
N PHE A 129 -16.43 -6.72 -7.24
CA PHE A 129 -16.70 -5.83 -6.10
C PHE A 129 -15.48 -4.99 -5.69
N TRP A 130 -14.26 -5.34 -6.14
CA TRP A 130 -13.05 -4.57 -5.85
C TRP A 130 -13.07 -3.17 -6.45
N LEU A 131 -13.89 -2.91 -7.47
CA LEU A 131 -14.05 -1.57 -8.04
C LEU A 131 -14.57 -0.54 -6.99
N THR A 132 -15.23 -1.02 -5.92
CA THR A 132 -15.70 -0.19 -4.79
C THR A 132 -14.71 -0.10 -3.63
N THR A 133 -13.62 -0.86 -3.67
CA THR A 133 -12.60 -0.89 -2.60
C THR A 133 -11.44 0.04 -2.94
N LYS A 134 -10.39 0.03 -2.11
CA LYS A 134 -9.16 0.80 -2.34
C LYS A 134 -8.16 0.10 -3.27
N PHE A 135 -8.40 -1.15 -3.68
CA PHE A 135 -7.44 -1.90 -4.51
C PHE A 135 -7.10 -1.22 -5.83
N PRO A 136 -8.05 -0.69 -6.61
CA PRO A 136 -7.72 -0.01 -7.87
C PRO A 136 -6.80 1.19 -7.65
N LEU A 137 -7.05 1.98 -6.61
CA LEU A 137 -6.21 3.12 -6.25
C LEU A 137 -4.83 2.69 -5.76
N PHE A 138 -4.72 1.58 -5.04
CA PHE A 138 -3.42 1.07 -4.63
C PHE A 138 -2.61 0.53 -5.81
N PHE A 139 -3.24 -0.19 -6.73
CA PHE A 139 -2.58 -0.64 -7.96
C PHE A 139 -2.11 0.56 -8.78
N SER A 140 -2.93 1.60 -8.88
CA SER A 140 -2.58 2.82 -9.60
C SER A 140 -1.39 3.55 -8.96
N GLN A 141 -1.40 3.76 -7.64
CA GLN A 141 -0.32 4.41 -6.91
C GLN A 141 0.99 3.62 -6.94
N ALA A 142 0.92 2.30 -6.78
CA ALA A 142 2.11 1.46 -6.83
C ALA A 142 2.68 1.39 -8.26
N LEU A 143 1.85 1.24 -9.28
CA LEU A 143 2.32 0.92 -10.64
C LEU A 143 2.50 2.14 -11.55
N CYS A 144 2.08 3.34 -11.13
CA CYS A 144 2.20 4.56 -11.94
C CYS A 144 3.63 4.83 -12.43
N CYS A 145 4.66 4.41 -11.68
CA CYS A 145 6.06 4.60 -12.04
C CYS A 145 6.52 3.76 -13.24
N HIS A 146 5.73 2.80 -13.69
CA HIS A 146 6.09 1.90 -14.80
C HIS A 146 5.58 2.34 -16.16
N ASN A 147 4.84 3.46 -16.24
CA ASN A 147 4.21 3.98 -17.46
C ASN A 147 3.40 2.91 -18.22
N ILE A 148 2.08 2.90 -17.97
CA ILE A 148 1.18 1.84 -18.43
C ILE A 148 0.48 2.30 -19.71
N LYS A 149 0.62 1.52 -20.77
CA LYS A 149 -0.21 1.68 -21.97
C LYS A 149 -1.36 0.67 -21.95
N TRP A 150 -2.59 1.15 -21.99
CA TRP A 150 -3.78 0.30 -21.98
C TRP A 150 -4.10 -0.20 -23.39
N GLU A 151 -4.40 -1.50 -23.50
CA GLU A 151 -4.63 -2.19 -24.78
C GLU A 151 -6.12 -2.35 -25.08
N GLN A 152 -6.48 -2.49 -26.37
CA GLN A 152 -7.88 -2.57 -26.82
C GLN A 152 -8.70 -3.69 -26.18
N LYS A 153 -8.06 -4.74 -25.65
CA LYS A 153 -8.76 -5.80 -24.90
C LYS A 153 -9.49 -5.26 -23.66
N MET A 154 -9.08 -4.09 -23.15
CA MET A 154 -9.79 -3.35 -22.10
C MET A 154 -11.22 -2.98 -22.50
N ASP A 155 -11.56 -2.82 -23.79
CA ASP A 155 -12.93 -2.51 -24.23
C ASP A 155 -13.94 -3.57 -23.82
N ALA A 156 -13.53 -4.84 -23.88
CA ALA A 156 -14.38 -5.94 -23.46
C ALA A 156 -14.63 -5.90 -21.94
N LEU A 157 -13.61 -5.56 -21.16
CA LEU A 157 -13.72 -5.39 -19.71
C LEU A 157 -14.55 -4.16 -19.34
N LEU A 158 -14.41 -3.06 -20.07
CA LEU A 158 -15.18 -1.83 -19.88
C LEU A 158 -16.69 -2.08 -20.06
N ARG A 159 -17.05 -2.86 -21.09
CA ARG A 159 -18.44 -3.29 -21.31
C ARG A 159 -18.95 -4.18 -20.16
N LYS A 160 -18.13 -5.14 -19.70
CA LYS A 160 -18.48 -5.99 -18.54
C LYS A 160 -18.71 -5.15 -17.28
N ALA A 161 -17.80 -4.22 -16.99
CA ALA A 161 -17.89 -3.33 -15.83
C ALA A 161 -19.14 -2.46 -15.87
N SER A 162 -19.42 -1.85 -17.02
CA SER A 162 -20.61 -1.04 -17.23
C SER A 162 -21.90 -1.85 -17.09
N ALA A 163 -21.93 -3.07 -17.61
CA ALA A 163 -23.08 -3.96 -17.49
C ALA A 163 -23.33 -4.36 -16.03
N PHE A 164 -22.27 -4.71 -15.31
CA PHE A 164 -22.35 -5.03 -13.89
C PHE A 164 -22.89 -3.87 -13.06
N ILE A 165 -22.36 -2.65 -13.22
CA ILE A 165 -22.83 -1.47 -12.49
C ILE A 165 -24.31 -1.19 -12.79
N LYS A 166 -24.72 -1.29 -14.06
CA LYS A 166 -26.12 -1.12 -14.46
C LYS A 166 -27.06 -2.19 -13.91
N GLU A 167 -26.56 -3.40 -13.67
CA GLU A 167 -27.34 -4.45 -13.02
C GLU A 167 -27.50 -4.15 -11.53
N MET A 168 -26.39 -3.86 -10.85
CA MET A 168 -26.38 -3.55 -9.42
C MET A 168 -27.22 -2.30 -9.07
N SER A 169 -27.28 -1.32 -9.97
CA SER A 169 -28.07 -0.09 -9.77
C SER A 169 -29.59 -0.31 -9.74
N LYS A 170 -30.08 -1.43 -10.28
CA LYS A 170 -31.49 -1.82 -10.20
C LYS A 170 -31.88 -2.21 -8.77
N GLU A 171 -30.97 -2.86 -8.06
CA GLU A 171 -31.26 -3.53 -6.79
C GLU A 171 -30.80 -2.71 -5.57
N ILE A 172 -29.67 -1.99 -5.67
CA ILE A 172 -29.01 -1.40 -4.51
C ILE A 172 -28.82 0.13 -4.72
N PRO A 173 -29.36 0.99 -3.82
CA PRO A 173 -29.29 2.45 -3.97
C PRO A 173 -27.89 3.03 -4.18
N TYR A 174 -26.88 2.47 -3.50
CA TYR A 174 -25.48 2.89 -3.64
C TYR A 174 -25.01 2.89 -5.11
N TRP A 175 -25.48 1.93 -5.92
CA TRP A 175 -25.03 1.76 -7.30
C TRP A 175 -25.75 2.67 -8.30
N LYS A 176 -26.86 3.32 -7.92
CA LYS A 176 -27.59 4.24 -8.80
C LYS A 176 -26.76 5.45 -9.20
N ASP A 177 -25.98 5.95 -8.25
CA ASP A 177 -25.12 7.12 -8.43
C ASP A 177 -23.65 6.73 -8.63
N TYR A 178 -23.34 5.43 -8.72
CA TYR A 178 -21.98 4.97 -8.93
C TYR A 178 -21.54 5.29 -10.37
N PRO A 179 -20.42 6.02 -10.58
CA PRO A 179 -20.01 6.45 -11.91
C PRO A 179 -19.68 5.24 -12.80
N LEU A 180 -20.16 5.28 -14.05
CA LEU A 180 -19.75 4.32 -15.05
C LEU A 180 -18.28 4.59 -15.44
N PRO A 181 -17.45 3.54 -15.60
CA PRO A 181 -16.13 3.72 -16.14
C PRO A 181 -16.22 4.21 -17.59
N ASP A 182 -15.33 5.12 -17.95
CA ASP A 182 -15.15 5.61 -19.32
C ASP A 182 -13.84 5.10 -19.95
N ASP A 183 -13.67 5.37 -21.24
CA ASP A 183 -12.54 4.97 -22.06
C ASP A 183 -11.42 6.04 -22.13
N SER A 184 -11.52 7.11 -21.32
CA SER A 184 -10.54 8.21 -21.33
C SER A 184 -9.12 7.75 -21.04
N PHE A 185 -8.97 6.61 -20.36
CA PHE A 185 -7.68 6.03 -20.02
C PHE A 185 -6.85 5.59 -21.24
N PHE A 186 -7.45 5.37 -22.41
CA PHE A 186 -6.69 5.11 -23.63
C PHE A 186 -5.88 6.33 -24.11
N ASN A 187 -6.31 7.52 -23.70
CA ASN A 187 -5.68 8.79 -24.07
C ASN A 187 -4.75 9.34 -22.97
N LEU A 188 -4.57 8.61 -21.86
CA LEU A 188 -3.66 9.05 -20.80
C LEU A 188 -2.23 9.13 -21.31
N GLN A 189 -1.63 10.31 -21.17
CA GLN A 189 -0.24 10.52 -21.52
C GLN A 189 0.67 9.96 -20.43
N ASN A 190 1.68 9.20 -20.83
CA ASN A 190 2.69 8.69 -19.93
C ASN A 190 3.46 9.84 -19.25
N LEU A 191 3.98 9.56 -18.06
CA LEU A 191 4.87 10.48 -17.37
C LEU A 191 6.22 10.54 -18.08
N ASN A 192 6.74 11.76 -18.23
CA ASN A 192 8.12 11.96 -18.63
C ASN A 192 9.06 11.35 -17.59
N ASN A 193 10.14 10.72 -18.05
CA ASN A 193 11.20 10.23 -17.16
C ASN A 193 11.80 11.41 -16.41
N SER A 194 11.67 11.41 -15.08
CA SER A 194 12.26 12.42 -14.20
C SER A 194 12.99 11.76 -13.04
N ASN A 195 13.90 12.51 -12.40
CA ASN A 195 14.59 12.04 -11.19
C ASN A 195 13.58 11.66 -10.08
N CYS A 196 12.47 12.41 -9.96
CA CYS A 196 11.39 12.10 -9.04
C CYS A 196 10.76 10.73 -9.35
N LEU A 197 10.41 10.48 -10.61
CA LEU A 197 9.81 9.21 -11.03
C LEU A 197 10.75 8.02 -10.77
N SER A 198 12.04 8.18 -11.06
CA SER A 198 13.06 7.16 -10.80
C SER A 198 13.19 6.85 -9.30
N ARG A 199 13.13 7.87 -8.44
CA ARG A 199 13.15 7.68 -6.97
C ARG A 199 11.91 6.93 -6.50
N ILE A 200 10.72 7.26 -7.01
CA ILE A 200 9.48 6.51 -6.71
C ILE A 200 9.60 5.06 -7.17
N ALA A 201 10.13 4.81 -8.37
CA ALA A 201 10.31 3.45 -8.90
C ALA A 201 11.29 2.60 -8.08
N SER A 202 12.22 3.22 -7.36
CA SER A 202 13.18 2.51 -6.49
C SER A 202 12.58 2.04 -5.17
N LEU A 203 11.45 2.61 -4.74
CA LEU A 203 10.77 2.26 -3.50
C LEU A 203 10.05 0.91 -3.60
N SER A 204 9.96 0.20 -2.48
CA SER A 204 9.05 -0.95 -2.34
C SER A 204 7.60 -0.56 -2.64
N ILE A 205 6.75 -1.54 -2.96
CA ILE A 205 5.31 -1.30 -3.20
C ILE A 205 4.69 -0.68 -1.93
N GLY A 206 4.97 -1.27 -0.76
CA GLY A 206 4.54 -0.69 0.52
C GLY A 206 4.97 0.76 0.71
N ALA A 207 6.22 1.11 0.38
CA ALA A 207 6.72 2.47 0.51
C ALA A 207 6.10 3.43 -0.52
N ARG A 208 5.78 2.98 -1.74
CA ARG A 208 5.00 3.78 -2.70
C ARG A 208 3.62 4.11 -2.16
N LEU A 209 2.85 3.12 -1.70
CA LEU A 209 1.52 3.35 -1.13
C LEU A 209 1.57 4.31 0.07
N HIS A 210 2.58 4.14 0.92
CA HIS A 210 2.80 5.04 2.06
C HIS A 210 3.09 6.47 1.59
N LEU A 211 3.98 6.64 0.62
CA LEU A 211 4.34 7.94 0.05
C LEU A 211 3.11 8.64 -0.54
N PHE A 212 2.29 7.97 -1.36
CA PHE A 212 1.10 8.59 -1.95
C PHE A 212 0.06 9.01 -0.90
N ASN A 213 -0.08 8.25 0.19
CA ASN A 213 -0.92 8.66 1.31
C ASN A 213 -0.30 9.84 2.10
N ALA A 214 1.02 9.92 2.21
CA ALA A 214 1.68 11.07 2.81
C ALA A 214 1.52 12.35 1.95
N ILE A 215 1.60 12.22 0.63
CA ILE A 215 1.39 13.32 -0.32
C ILE A 215 -0.04 13.86 -0.23
N SER A 216 -1.06 13.00 -0.18
CA SER A 216 -2.45 13.43 -0.08
C SER A 216 -2.76 14.20 1.21
N LEU A 217 -2.03 13.90 2.29
CA LEU A 217 -2.12 14.60 3.58
C LEU A 217 -1.17 15.81 3.67
N ASN A 218 -0.33 16.03 2.65
CA ASN A 218 0.63 17.13 2.44
C ASN A 218 1.79 17.23 3.44
N ALA A 219 1.62 16.82 4.71
CA ALA A 219 2.68 16.77 5.72
C ALA A 219 2.22 16.02 6.98
N GLY A 220 3.19 15.62 7.82
CA GLY A 220 2.90 15.05 9.15
C GLY A 220 3.96 14.07 9.66
N SER A 221 3.64 13.36 10.74
CA SER A 221 4.47 12.27 11.28
C SER A 221 4.39 11.06 10.35
N LEU A 222 5.46 10.76 9.62
CA LEU A 222 5.44 9.73 8.58
C LEU A 222 4.94 8.36 9.09
N PRO A 223 5.36 7.84 10.27
CA PRO A 223 4.82 6.59 10.81
C PRO A 223 3.29 6.57 11.05
N ASN A 224 2.68 7.77 11.15
CA ASN A 224 1.25 7.95 11.34
C ASN A 224 0.52 8.31 10.03
N LEU A 225 1.24 8.59 8.93
CA LEU A 225 0.67 8.88 7.60
C LEU A 225 0.34 7.58 6.84
N THR A 226 -0.31 6.64 7.53
CA THR A 226 -0.75 5.36 6.98
C THR A 226 -2.10 5.00 7.58
N ASN A 227 -2.87 4.14 6.91
CA ASN A 227 -4.20 3.73 7.35
C ASN A 227 -4.35 2.20 7.28
N PHE A 228 -5.44 1.67 7.84
CA PHE A 228 -5.70 0.23 7.86
C PHE A 228 -5.67 -0.40 6.45
N SER A 229 -6.26 0.25 5.45
CA SER A 229 -6.33 -0.27 4.08
C SER A 229 -4.96 -0.37 3.40
N ILE A 230 -4.03 0.54 3.69
CA ILE A 230 -2.66 0.41 3.18
C ILE A 230 -1.93 -0.69 3.96
N ARG A 231 -2.11 -0.73 5.29
CA ARG A 231 -1.49 -1.75 6.15
C ARG A 231 -1.99 -3.16 5.82
N SER A 232 -3.20 -3.32 5.29
CA SER A 232 -3.70 -4.63 4.86
C SER A 232 -2.95 -5.23 3.68
N PHE A 233 -2.09 -4.47 2.98
CA PHE A 233 -1.11 -5.00 2.01
C PHE A 233 0.20 -5.49 2.64
N GLY A 234 0.34 -5.39 3.97
CA GLY A 234 1.55 -5.77 4.67
C GLY A 234 2.53 -4.64 4.95
N LEU A 235 2.13 -3.37 4.78
CA LEU A 235 3.03 -2.24 5.06
C LEU A 235 3.60 -2.34 6.49
N ASN A 236 4.93 -2.40 6.58
CA ASN A 236 5.68 -2.13 7.80
C ASN A 236 6.04 -0.64 7.84
N SER A 237 5.49 0.07 8.83
CA SER A 237 5.60 1.53 8.91
C SER A 237 7.02 2.00 9.14
N ASP A 238 7.83 1.23 9.86
CA ASP A 238 9.19 1.63 10.22
C ASP A 238 10.12 1.48 9.00
N GLU A 239 9.98 0.36 8.28
CA GLU A 239 10.74 0.08 7.05
C GLU A 239 10.41 1.10 5.95
N THR A 240 9.12 1.31 5.67
CA THR A 240 8.69 2.24 4.61
C THR A 240 8.99 3.70 4.96
N THR A 241 8.93 4.09 6.24
CA THR A 241 9.38 5.42 6.70
C THR A 241 10.85 5.62 6.37
N ARG A 242 11.69 4.61 6.63
CA ARG A 242 13.12 4.68 6.31
C ARG A 242 13.37 4.79 4.81
N GLU A 243 12.76 3.94 4.00
CA GLU A 243 12.88 3.99 2.52
C GLU A 243 12.49 5.36 1.96
N ILE A 244 11.37 5.93 2.42
CA ILE A 244 10.90 7.25 1.96
C ILE A 244 11.88 8.36 2.36
N LEU A 245 12.42 8.34 3.57
CA LEU A 245 13.40 9.33 4.02
C LEU A 245 14.71 9.22 3.23
N GLU A 246 15.19 7.99 2.99
CA GLU A 246 16.36 7.72 2.14
C GLU A 246 16.16 8.21 0.70
N SER A 247 14.92 8.16 0.18
CA SER A 247 14.59 8.65 -1.16
C SER A 247 14.64 10.18 -1.29
N GLN A 248 14.65 10.93 -0.19
CA GLN A 248 14.62 12.40 -0.16
C GLN A 248 13.41 13.07 -0.85
N LEU A 249 12.38 12.30 -1.21
CA LEU A 249 11.13 12.82 -1.76
C LEU A 249 10.34 13.61 -0.71
N LEU A 250 10.47 13.21 0.55
CA LEU A 250 10.01 13.95 1.71
C LEU A 250 11.21 14.35 2.57
N ILE A 251 11.17 15.54 3.16
CA ILE A 251 12.23 16.09 4.01
C ILE A 251 11.70 16.50 5.37
N SER A 252 12.60 16.58 6.34
CA SER A 252 12.31 17.05 7.70
C SER A 252 11.63 18.42 7.71
N SER A 253 10.62 18.58 8.57
CA SER A 253 9.82 19.80 8.70
C SER A 253 10.23 20.72 9.85
N SER A 254 11.48 20.66 10.33
CA SER A 254 11.91 21.41 11.53
C SER A 254 11.67 22.92 11.42
N ASN A 255 11.76 23.46 10.21
CA ASN A 255 11.55 24.89 9.93
C ASN A 255 10.09 25.27 9.65
N ASN A 256 9.17 24.30 9.52
CA ASN A 256 7.76 24.54 9.26
C ASN A 256 6.93 24.35 10.54
N LEU A 257 6.78 25.44 11.30
CA LEU A 257 6.07 25.39 12.58
C LEU A 257 4.58 25.03 12.44
N GLU A 258 3.94 25.33 11.32
CA GLU A 258 2.54 24.98 11.11
C GLU A 258 2.36 23.45 11.07
N VAL A 259 3.24 22.76 10.33
CA VAL A 259 3.25 21.29 10.26
C VAL A 259 3.56 20.67 11.62
N VAL A 260 4.56 21.22 12.31
CA VAL A 260 4.96 20.75 13.65
C VAL A 260 3.82 20.96 14.65
N GLU A 261 3.17 22.13 14.64
CA GLU A 261 2.02 22.42 15.48
C GLU A 261 0.88 21.46 15.19
N ARG A 262 0.55 21.19 13.92
CA ARG A 262 -0.54 20.26 13.57
C ARG A 262 -0.26 18.83 14.01
N THR A 263 1.01 18.41 14.03
CA THR A 263 1.41 17.03 14.28
C THR A 263 1.58 16.70 15.75
N LEU A 264 2.22 17.58 16.52
CA LEU A 264 2.55 17.32 17.92
C LEU A 264 1.35 17.54 18.83
N THR A 265 1.30 16.87 19.96
CA THR A 265 0.34 17.13 21.03
C THR A 265 0.80 18.30 21.91
N LYS A 266 -0.13 18.89 22.67
CA LYS A 266 0.23 19.94 23.64
C LYS A 266 1.16 19.41 24.74
N ASP A 267 0.93 18.17 25.18
CA ASP A 267 1.71 17.55 26.25
C ASP A 267 3.17 17.28 25.83
N GLU A 268 3.41 16.91 24.58
CA GLU A 268 4.77 16.79 24.02
C GLU A 268 5.51 18.13 24.03
N LEU A 269 4.84 19.24 23.67
CA LEU A 269 5.45 20.57 23.72
C LEU A 269 5.75 21.01 25.16
N ILE A 270 4.86 20.70 26.10
CA ILE A 270 5.06 20.97 27.53
C ILE A 270 6.24 20.17 28.08
N PHE A 271 6.35 18.89 27.73
CA PHE A 271 7.46 18.03 28.11
C PHE A 271 8.80 18.62 27.66
N GLU A 272 8.90 19.05 26.40
CA GLU A 272 10.13 19.69 25.91
C GLU A 272 10.42 21.05 26.55
N CYS A 273 9.40 21.86 26.87
CA CYS A 273 9.62 23.10 27.63
C CYS A 273 10.26 22.81 29.00
N ASN A 274 9.78 21.79 29.71
CA ASN A 274 10.35 21.37 31.00
C ASN A 274 11.81 20.89 30.83
N LYS A 275 12.06 20.04 29.82
CA LYS A 275 13.40 19.50 29.53
C LYS A 275 14.40 20.60 29.18
N ALA A 276 13.97 21.58 28.39
CA ALA A 276 14.76 22.75 28.01
C ALA A 276 14.83 23.83 29.10
N LYS A 277 14.19 23.63 30.26
CA LYS A 277 14.11 24.59 31.37
C LYS A 277 13.59 25.96 30.94
N VAL A 278 12.63 25.98 30.01
CA VAL A 278 12.00 27.20 29.52
C VAL A 278 10.73 27.47 30.32
N GLU A 279 10.57 28.70 30.83
CA GLU A 279 9.37 29.08 31.58
C GLU A 279 8.15 29.28 30.65
N TYR A 280 7.03 28.64 30.97
CA TYR A 280 5.77 28.73 30.24
C TYR A 280 4.56 28.73 31.18
N LYS A 281 3.39 29.11 30.68
CA LYS A 281 2.11 28.92 31.40
C LYS A 281 1.37 27.71 30.82
N LYS A 282 0.89 26.80 31.68
CA LYS A 282 0.14 25.59 31.27
C LYS A 282 -1.11 25.90 30.43
N SER A 283 -1.72 27.07 30.61
CA SER A 283 -2.89 27.52 29.83
C SER A 283 -2.56 27.97 28.40
N TRP A 284 -1.28 28.12 28.04
CA TRP A 284 -0.90 28.54 26.68
C TRP A 284 -1.32 27.54 25.61
N LYS A 285 -1.63 28.07 24.43
CA LYS A 285 -1.94 27.29 23.21
C LYS A 285 -0.66 26.68 22.63
N LYS A 286 -0.82 25.63 21.81
CA LYS A 286 0.29 24.93 21.14
C LYS A 286 1.18 25.88 20.34
N SER A 287 0.61 26.71 19.48
CA SER A 287 1.33 27.76 18.74
C SER A 287 2.25 28.62 19.61
N ARG A 288 1.78 29.06 20.78
CA ARG A 288 2.57 29.89 21.70
C ARG A 288 3.71 29.10 22.36
N LEU A 289 3.47 27.86 22.76
CA LEU A 289 4.50 26.98 23.32
C LEU A 289 5.56 26.65 22.27
N LEU A 290 5.13 26.36 21.05
CA LEU A 290 6.02 26.06 19.93
C LEU A 290 6.88 27.28 19.54
N HIS A 291 6.28 28.48 19.47
CA HIS A 291 7.02 29.72 19.23
C HIS A 291 8.05 29.98 20.34
N LEU A 292 7.68 29.74 21.60
CA LEU A 292 8.59 29.87 22.73
C LEU A 292 9.79 28.94 22.59
N LEU A 293 9.55 27.66 22.29
CA LEU A 293 10.61 26.68 22.05
C LEU A 293 11.48 27.08 20.84
N LYS A 294 10.91 27.60 19.76
CA LYS A 294 11.69 28.08 18.60
C LYS A 294 12.67 29.19 19.00
N VAL A 295 12.24 30.12 19.85
CA VAL A 295 13.07 31.25 20.29
C VAL A 295 14.11 30.84 21.34
N LYS A 296 13.76 29.93 22.25
CA LYS A 296 14.57 29.62 23.44
C LYS A 296 15.36 28.31 23.32
N SER A 297 14.95 27.39 22.46
CA SER A 297 15.56 26.06 22.28
C SER A 297 15.11 25.41 20.96
N GLN A 298 15.61 25.92 19.81
CA GLN A 298 15.31 25.31 18.50
C GLN A 298 15.71 23.82 18.46
N ALA A 299 16.80 23.45 19.14
CA ALA A 299 17.25 22.06 19.25
C ALA A 299 16.17 21.11 19.81
N SER A 300 15.31 21.58 20.72
CA SER A 300 14.19 20.77 21.24
C SER A 300 13.14 20.47 20.17
N ILE A 301 12.88 21.43 19.27
CA ILE A 301 11.98 21.23 18.12
C ILE A 301 12.61 20.25 17.14
N ASP A 302 13.90 20.40 16.85
CA ASP A 302 14.62 19.54 15.90
C ASP A 302 14.61 18.08 16.38
N VAL A 303 14.87 17.84 17.67
CA VAL A 303 14.80 16.51 18.28
C VAL A 303 13.39 15.92 18.17
N LEU A 304 12.34 16.69 18.47
CA LEU A 304 10.96 16.19 18.33
C LEU A 304 10.61 15.84 16.89
N VAL A 305 10.98 16.70 15.95
CA VAL A 305 10.75 16.51 14.52
C VAL A 305 11.46 15.25 14.04
N GLU A 306 12.70 15.03 14.48
CA GLU A 306 13.48 13.85 14.12
C GLU A 306 12.92 12.57 14.75
N LEU A 307 12.55 12.60 16.04
CA LEU A 307 11.99 11.45 16.75
C LEU A 307 10.64 11.04 16.19
N ARG A 308 9.79 12.01 15.84
CA ARG A 308 8.46 11.77 15.25
C ARG A 308 8.49 11.65 13.73
N LYS A 309 9.66 11.79 13.10
CA LYS A 309 9.82 11.78 11.64
C LYS A 309 8.78 12.68 10.96
N ILE A 310 8.69 13.94 11.43
CA ILE A 310 7.74 14.92 10.90
C ILE A 310 8.29 15.45 9.58
N VAL A 311 7.58 15.17 8.50
CA VAL A 311 8.01 15.42 7.13
C VAL A 311 7.06 16.31 6.37
N LYS A 312 7.59 16.90 5.30
CA LYS A 312 6.86 17.62 4.25
C LYS A 312 7.43 17.20 2.89
N ILE A 313 6.67 17.49 1.83
CA ILE A 313 7.16 17.34 0.45
C ILE A 313 8.45 18.15 0.26
N ASN A 314 9.46 17.54 -0.35
CA ASN A 314 10.66 18.24 -0.76
C ASN A 314 10.29 19.27 -1.85
N PRO A 315 10.55 20.57 -1.65
CA PRO A 315 10.23 21.60 -2.64
C PRO A 315 10.83 21.34 -4.03
N GLU A 316 12.01 20.70 -4.11
CA GLU A 316 12.64 20.31 -5.37
C GLU A 316 11.75 19.40 -6.22
N PHE A 317 10.99 18.50 -5.59
CA PHE A 317 10.16 17.51 -6.27
C PHE A 317 8.67 17.84 -6.20
N ARG A 318 8.28 19.00 -5.67
CA ARG A 318 6.87 19.28 -5.34
C ARG A 318 5.95 19.18 -6.56
N ASP A 319 6.27 19.90 -7.62
CA ASP A 319 5.41 19.96 -8.81
C ASP A 319 5.38 18.59 -9.53
N ASP A 320 6.53 17.91 -9.58
CA ASP A 320 6.63 16.55 -10.11
C ASP A 320 5.81 15.54 -9.30
N LEU A 321 5.90 15.57 -7.97
CA LEU A 321 5.13 14.69 -7.09
C LEU A 321 3.63 14.92 -7.21
N LEU A 322 3.18 16.18 -7.31
CA LEU A 322 1.77 16.50 -7.50
C LEU A 322 1.27 16.02 -8.87
N ARG A 323 2.04 16.24 -9.94
CA ARG A 323 1.72 15.71 -11.27
C ARG A 323 1.65 14.18 -11.30
N ILE A 324 2.60 13.51 -10.64
CA ILE A 324 2.62 12.04 -10.52
C ILE A 324 1.43 11.55 -9.67
N TYR A 325 1.08 12.27 -8.60
CA TYR A 325 -0.09 12.00 -7.77
C TYR A 325 -1.40 12.08 -8.56
N GLU A 326 -1.58 13.13 -9.37
CA GLU A 326 -2.73 13.28 -10.26
C GLU A 326 -2.79 12.16 -11.31
N TYR A 327 -1.65 11.84 -11.94
CA TYR A 327 -1.57 10.73 -12.89
C TYR A 327 -1.91 9.39 -12.24
N ALA A 328 -1.40 9.10 -11.05
CA ALA A 328 -1.74 7.89 -10.30
C ALA A 328 -3.25 7.81 -9.98
N ASN A 329 -3.90 8.93 -9.65
CA ASN A 329 -5.34 8.95 -9.44
C ASN A 329 -6.11 8.72 -10.76
N ALA A 330 -5.64 9.28 -11.87
CA ALA A 330 -6.26 9.05 -13.18
C ALA A 330 -6.18 7.58 -13.63
N LEU A 331 -5.12 6.87 -13.22
CA LEU A 331 -4.97 5.44 -13.45
C LEU A 331 -5.91 4.57 -12.60
N GLU A 332 -6.65 5.11 -11.62
CA GLU A 332 -7.61 4.32 -10.83
C GLU A 332 -8.72 3.71 -11.70
N ASN A 333 -9.24 4.46 -12.67
CA ASN A 333 -10.32 4.02 -13.55
C ASN A 333 -9.97 2.75 -14.36
N PRO A 334 -8.86 2.69 -15.13
CA PRO A 334 -8.52 1.46 -15.84
C PRO A 334 -8.25 0.27 -14.90
N PHE A 335 -7.75 0.49 -13.68
CA PHE A 335 -7.63 -0.60 -12.70
C PHE A 335 -8.99 -1.08 -12.17
N LYS A 336 -10.01 -0.22 -12.05
CA LYS A 336 -11.40 -0.65 -11.77
C LYS A 336 -11.93 -1.54 -12.88
N VAL A 337 -11.65 -1.19 -14.13
CA VAL A 337 -12.04 -1.98 -15.31
C VAL A 337 -11.32 -3.33 -15.33
N LEU A 338 -10.03 -3.35 -14.97
CA LEU A 338 -9.22 -4.57 -14.94
C LEU A 338 -9.75 -5.62 -13.94
N CYS A 339 -10.52 -5.22 -12.93
CA CYS A 339 -11.16 -6.15 -11.97
C CYS A 339 -12.11 -7.18 -12.63
N PHE A 340 -12.51 -6.98 -13.89
CA PHE A 340 -13.44 -7.85 -14.64
C PHE A 340 -12.75 -8.92 -15.51
N ILE A 341 -11.45 -9.12 -15.30
CA ILE A 341 -10.60 -10.07 -16.03
C ILE A 341 -10.92 -11.54 -15.76
#